data_AF-A0A7Y5DSV5-F1
#
_entry.id   AF-A0A7Y5DSV5-F1
#
_cell.length_a   1.000
_cell.length_b   1.000
_cell.length_c   1.000
_cell.angle_alpha   90.00
_cell.angle_beta   90.00
_cell.angle_gamma   90.00
#
_symmetry.space_group_name_H-M   'P 1'
#
loop_
_entity.id
_entity.type
_entity.pdbx_description
1 polymer ?
#
loop_
_entity_poly.entity_id
_entity_poly.type
_entity_poly.pdbx_seq_one_letter_code
_entity_poly.pdbx_strand_id
1 'polypeptide(L)'
;MFDSKSIDDIANRLANVIPPSFNHFKEDAEKNFHAILQSALARLDLVSREEFEVQKAVLAKTRQKLEALEQRVAEIEKQILEKEEVELVSKAKGTRHKAKVG
;
A
#
# COMPACT_ATOMS: atom_id res chain seq x y z
N MET A 1 -8.85 -17.50 1.13
CA MET A 1 -8.30 -18.66 0.41
C MET A 1 -8.40 -18.38 -1.08
N PHE A 2 -7.40 -18.73 -1.90
CA PHE A 2 -7.61 -18.80 -3.34
C PHE A 2 -8.69 -19.85 -3.58
N ASP A 3 -9.74 -19.47 -4.29
CA ASP A 3 -10.92 -20.30 -4.43
C ASP A 3 -10.70 -21.31 -5.55
N SER A 4 -10.85 -22.61 -5.27
CA SER A 4 -10.75 -23.64 -6.31
C SER A 4 -11.76 -23.40 -7.42
N LYS A 5 -12.90 -22.78 -7.08
CA LYS A 5 -13.97 -22.42 -8.03
C LYS A 5 -13.50 -21.45 -9.13
N SER A 6 -12.57 -20.53 -8.83
CA SER A 6 -12.06 -19.63 -9.87
C SER A 6 -11.11 -20.34 -10.83
N ILE A 7 -10.37 -21.34 -10.36
CA ILE A 7 -9.53 -22.21 -11.21
C ILE A 7 -10.42 -23.06 -12.10
N ASP A 8 -11.49 -23.62 -11.55
CA ASP A 8 -12.49 -24.41 -12.28
C ASP A 8 -13.17 -23.57 -13.37
N ASP A 9 -13.57 -22.33 -13.06
CA ASP A 9 -14.18 -21.43 -14.05
C ASP A 9 -13.23 -21.09 -15.21
N ILE A 10 -11.93 -20.91 -14.93
CA ILE A 10 -10.93 -20.64 -15.96
C ILE A 10 -10.68 -21.88 -16.82
N ALA A 11 -10.54 -23.06 -16.20
CA ALA A 11 -10.37 -24.33 -16.90
C ALA A 11 -11.58 -24.62 -17.81
N ASN A 12 -12.80 -24.40 -17.31
CA ASN A 12 -14.04 -24.53 -18.08
C ASN A 12 -14.10 -23.57 -19.28
N ARG A 13 -13.73 -22.30 -19.08
CA ARG A 13 -13.67 -21.31 -20.17
C ARG A 13 -12.67 -21.73 -21.24
N LEU A 14 -11.49 -22.22 -20.86
CA LEU A 14 -10.48 -22.72 -21.79
C LEU A 14 -10.97 -23.96 -22.55
N ALA A 15 -11.61 -24.91 -21.85
CA ALA A 15 -12.18 -26.10 -22.47
C ALA A 15 -13.34 -25.77 -23.44
N ASN A 16 -14.07 -24.68 -23.23
CA ASN A 16 -15.15 -24.22 -24.11
C ASN A 16 -14.66 -23.50 -25.37
N VAL A 17 -13.37 -23.14 -25.45
CA VAL A 17 -12.75 -22.58 -26.68
C VAL A 17 -12.32 -23.70 -27.65
N ILE A 18 -12.35 -24.97 -27.21
CA ILE A 18 -12.02 -26.12 -28.05
C ILE A 18 -13.10 -26.31 -29.13
N PRO A 19 -12.74 -26.42 -30.42
CA PRO A 19 -13.70 -26.62 -31.50
C PRO A 19 -14.52 -27.92 -31.33
N PRO A 20 -15.80 -27.93 -31.75
CA PRO A 20 -16.71 -29.07 -31.54
C PRO A 20 -16.24 -30.38 -32.19
N SER A 21 -15.40 -30.30 -33.23
CA SER A 21 -14.74 -31.46 -33.85
C SER A 21 -13.83 -32.24 -32.90
N PHE A 22 -13.45 -31.66 -31.76
CA PHE A 22 -12.58 -32.26 -30.74
C PHE A 22 -13.29 -32.51 -29.41
N ASN A 23 -14.63 -32.57 -29.38
CA ASN A 23 -15.41 -32.79 -28.15
C ASN A 23 -14.99 -34.04 -27.34
N HIS A 24 -14.51 -35.11 -28.01
CA HIS A 24 -13.99 -36.30 -27.33
C HIS A 24 -12.71 -36.04 -26.51
N PHE A 25 -11.98 -34.97 -26.80
CA PHE A 25 -10.77 -34.55 -26.07
C PHE A 25 -11.06 -33.46 -25.03
N LYS A 26 -12.31 -33.00 -24.92
CA LYS A 26 -12.67 -31.87 -24.05
C LYS A 26 -12.42 -32.18 -22.57
N GLU A 27 -12.85 -33.35 -22.10
CA GLU A 27 -12.66 -33.77 -20.70
C GLU A 27 -11.17 -33.93 -20.34
N ASP A 28 -10.37 -34.51 -21.24
CA ASP A 28 -8.93 -34.67 -21.04
C ASP A 28 -8.19 -33.33 -21.09
N ALA A 29 -8.62 -32.41 -21.97
CA ALA A 29 -8.08 -31.06 -22.02
C ALA A 29 -8.41 -30.27 -20.75
N GLU A 30 -9.65 -30.37 -20.23
CA GLU A 30 -10.07 -29.73 -18.99
C GLU A 30 -9.22 -30.19 -17.80
N LYS A 31 -9.00 -31.50 -17.64
CA LYS A 31 -8.13 -32.07 -16.59
C LYS A 31 -6.69 -31.58 -16.72
N ASN A 32 -6.14 -31.56 -17.94
CA ASN A 32 -4.79 -31.08 -18.19
C ASN A 32 -4.66 -29.57 -17.90
N PHE A 33 -5.65 -28.76 -18.28
CA PHE A 33 -5.65 -27.33 -17.98
C PHE A 33 -5.74 -27.08 -16.48
N HIS A 34 -6.58 -27.82 -15.75
CA HIS A 34 -6.68 -27.71 -14.30
C HIS A 34 -5.34 -28.01 -13.62
N ALA A 35 -4.67 -29.10 -14.02
CA ALA A 35 -3.36 -29.47 -13.47
C ALA A 35 -2.27 -28.42 -13.78
N ILE A 36 -2.25 -27.88 -15.01
CA ILE A 36 -1.30 -26.83 -15.41
C ILE A 36 -1.56 -25.54 -14.61
N LEU A 37 -2.83 -25.12 -14.46
CA LEU A 37 -3.20 -23.91 -13.72
C LEU A 37 -2.84 -24.06 -12.24
N GLN A 38 -3.12 -25.20 -11.63
CA GLN A 38 -2.69 -25.49 -10.25
C GLN A 38 -1.17 -25.44 -10.11
N SER A 39 -0.42 -26.05 -11.03
CA SER A 39 1.05 -26.03 -11.00
C SER A 39 1.62 -24.62 -11.20
N ALA A 40 1.03 -23.83 -12.10
CA ALA A 40 1.44 -22.46 -12.36
C ALA A 40 1.15 -21.55 -11.16
N LEU A 41 -0.04 -21.66 -10.55
CA LEU A 41 -0.42 -20.91 -9.37
C LEU A 41 0.42 -21.29 -8.14
N ALA A 42 0.75 -22.57 -7.97
CA ALA A 42 1.63 -23.03 -6.90
C ALA A 42 3.08 -22.51 -7.02
N ARG A 43 3.50 -22.09 -8.22
CA ARG A 43 4.81 -21.46 -8.47
C ARG A 43 4.79 -19.95 -8.25
N LEU A 44 3.63 -19.33 -8.13
CA LEU A 44 3.51 -17.92 -7.77
C LEU A 44 3.57 -17.80 -6.24
N ASP A 45 4.22 -16.75 -5.74
CA ASP A 45 4.27 -16.44 -4.31
C ASP A 45 2.93 -15.84 -3.86
N LEU A 46 1.92 -16.72 -3.82
CA LEU A 46 0.54 -16.36 -3.59
C LEU A 46 0.29 -16.16 -2.10
N VAL A 47 0.14 -14.90 -1.68
CA VAL A 47 -0.32 -14.57 -0.33
C VAL A 47 -1.82 -14.79 -0.20
N SER A 48 -2.26 -15.34 0.92
CA SER A 48 -3.68 -15.53 1.18
C SER A 48 -4.41 -14.19 1.25
N ARG A 49 -5.71 -14.19 0.92
CA ARG A 49 -6.54 -12.99 1.04
C ARG A 49 -6.50 -12.39 2.45
N GLU A 50 -6.40 -13.22 3.48
CA GLU A 50 -6.31 -12.76 4.87
C GLU A 50 -4.98 -12.04 5.13
N GLU A 51 -3.85 -12.61 4.72
CA GLU A 51 -2.53 -11.97 4.83
C GLU A 51 -2.48 -10.65 4.05
N PHE A 52 -3.11 -10.59 2.87
CA PHE A 52 -3.21 -9.36 2.10
C PHE A 52 -3.99 -8.26 2.85
N GLU A 53 -5.15 -8.60 3.44
CA GLU A 53 -5.93 -7.64 4.23
C GLU A 53 -5.18 -7.19 5.49
N VAL A 54 -4.42 -8.09 6.14
CA VAL A 54 -3.54 -7.74 7.26
C VAL A 54 -2.47 -6.73 6.82
N GLN A 55 -1.77 -6.99 5.71
CA GLN A 55 -0.75 -6.07 5.18
C GLN A 55 -1.34 -4.71 4.83
N LYS A 56 -2.53 -4.69 4.23
CA LYS A 56 -3.27 -3.46 3.93
C LYS A 56 -3.62 -2.68 5.20
N ALA A 57 -4.06 -3.35 6.26
CA ALA A 57 -4.34 -2.72 7.54
C ALA A 57 -3.08 -2.15 8.21
N VAL A 58 -1.96 -2.89 8.14
CA VAL A 58 -0.65 -2.40 8.61
C VAL A 58 -0.26 -1.15 7.85
N LEU A 59 -0.40 -1.13 6.52
CA LEU A 59 -0.08 0.03 5.69
C LEU A 59 -0.97 1.24 6.00
N ALA A 60 -2.26 1.03 6.25
CA ALA A 60 -3.16 2.11 6.66
C ALA A 60 -2.71 2.72 8.00
N LYS A 61 -2.36 1.87 8.97
CA LYS A 61 -1.89 2.29 10.29
C LYS A 61 -0.54 3.02 10.22
N THR A 62 0.38 2.60 9.36
CA THR A 62 1.67 3.29 9.19
C THR A 62 1.49 4.66 8.56
N ARG A 63 0.60 4.81 7.56
CA ARG A 63 0.25 6.13 6.99
C ARG A 63 -0.31 7.08 8.04
N GLN A 64 -1.26 6.63 8.85
CA GLN A 64 -1.81 7.44 9.94
C GLN A 64 -0.74 7.89 10.94
N LYS A 65 0.18 6.99 11.30
CA LYS A 65 1.31 7.34 12.19
C LYS A 65 2.28 8.32 11.53
N LEU A 66 2.52 8.18 10.23
CA LEU A 66 3.39 9.07 9.47
C LEU A 66 2.81 10.49 9.45
N GLU A 67 1.53 10.63 9.10
CA GLU A 67 0.83 11.93 9.10
C GLU A 67 0.88 12.61 10.47
N ALA A 68 0.68 11.86 11.56
CA ALA A 68 0.77 12.39 12.92
C ALA A 68 2.19 12.87 13.28
N LEU A 69 3.22 12.15 12.81
CA LEU A 69 4.61 12.56 13.01
C LEU A 69 4.96 13.81 12.18
N GLU A 70 4.51 13.88 10.93
CA GLU A 70 4.68 15.05 10.06
C GLU A 70 4.05 16.30 10.70
N GLN A 71 2.83 16.19 11.24
CA GLN A 71 2.18 17.29 11.96
C GLN A 71 2.98 17.72 13.19
N ARG A 72 3.49 16.76 13.96
CA ARG A 72 4.29 17.06 15.15
C ARG A 72 5.61 17.76 14.80
N VAL A 73 6.25 17.35 13.70
CA VAL A 73 7.47 18.00 13.20
C VAL A 73 7.16 19.43 12.76
N ALA A 74 6.11 19.64 11.97
CA ALA A 74 5.71 20.98 11.51
C ALA A 74 5.40 21.92 12.70
N GLU A 75 4.73 21.44 13.73
CA GLU A 75 4.46 22.21 14.94
C GLU A 75 5.74 22.60 15.68
N ILE A 76 6.71 21.67 15.79
CA ILE A 76 8.01 21.95 16.41
C ILE A 76 8.80 22.97 15.58
N GLU A 77 8.85 22.80 14.27
CA GLU A 77 9.53 23.73 13.36
C GLU A 77 8.94 25.14 13.47
N LYS A 78 7.61 25.25 13.54
CA LYS A 78 6.92 26.53 13.76
C LYS A 78 7.30 27.15 15.10
N GLN A 79 7.29 26.39 16.19
CA GLN A 79 7.66 26.91 17.52
C GLN A 79 9.11 27.39 17.59
N ILE A 80 10.02 26.75 16.84
CA ILE A 80 11.42 27.20 16.75
C ILE A 80 11.49 28.55 16.02
N LEU A 81 10.83 28.68 14.86
CA LEU A 81 10.80 29.92 14.10
C LEU A 81 10.18 31.08 14.89
N GLU A 82 9.07 30.84 15.59
CA GLU A 82 8.43 31.84 16.44
C GLU A 82 9.35 32.30 17.58
N LYS A 83 10.13 31.40 18.19
CA LYS A 83 11.11 31.76 19.22
C LYS A 83 12.24 32.62 18.68
N GLU A 84 12.77 32.29 17.50
CA GLU A 84 13.83 33.07 16.86
C GLU A 84 13.36 34.50 16.52
N GLU A 85 12.14 34.66 15.99
CA GLU A 85 11.56 35.98 15.71
C GLU A 85 11.39 36.83 16.97
N VAL A 86 10.88 36.23 18.06
CA VAL A 86 10.72 36.94 19.35
C VAL A 86 12.07 37.39 19.91
N GLU A 87 13.11 36.56 19.79
CA GLU A 87 14.45 36.90 20.26
C GLU A 87 15.07 38.06 19.45
N LEU A 88 14.93 38.05 18.12
CA LEU A 88 15.42 39.11 17.24
C LEU A 88 14.73 40.46 17.53
N VAL A 89 13.40 40.45 17.70
CA VAL A 89 12.62 41.65 18.01
C VAL A 89 12.99 42.21 19.39
N SER A 90 13.24 41.35 20.38
CA SER A 90 13.66 41.80 21.72
C SER A 90 15.05 42.44 21.72
N LYS A 91 16.02 41.85 20.99
CA LYS A 91 17.37 42.42 20.82
C LYS A 91 17.34 43.76 20.09
N ALA A 92 16.51 43.92 19.07
CA ALA A 92 16.38 45.16 18.30
C ALA A 92 15.74 46.31 19.11
N LYS A 93 14.84 46.01 20.06
CA LYS A 93 14.25 47.02 20.96
C LYS A 93 15.23 47.45 22.06
N GLY A 94 16.02 46.53 22.60
CA GLY A 94 17.03 46.81 23.64
C GLY A 94 18.15 47.75 23.16
N THR A 95 18.61 47.60 21.92
CA THR A 95 19.65 48.48 21.33
C THR A 95 19.14 49.89 21.08
N ARG A 96 17.90 50.05 20.61
CA ARG A 96 17.29 51.38 20.41
C ARG A 96 17.07 52.15 21.71
N HIS A 97 16.78 51.46 22.82
CA HIS A 97 16.59 52.11 24.11
C HIS A 97 17.91 52.60 24.71
N LYS A 98 19.01 51.85 24.58
CA LYS A 98 20.34 52.29 25.03
C LYS A 98 20.89 53.48 24.24
N ALA A 99 20.60 53.58 22.94
CA ALA A 99 21.08 54.68 22.09
C ALA A 99 20.34 56.02 22.31
N LYS A 100 19.23 56.04 23.06
CA LYS A 100 18.41 57.24 23.28
C LYS A 100 18.56 57.85 24.68
N VAL A 101 19.32 57.19 25.56
CA VAL A 101 19.43 57.52 27.00
C VAL A 101 20.89 57.87 27.40
N GLY A 102 21.84 57.81 26.46
CA GLY A 102 23.20 58.34 26.59
C GLY A 102 23.39 59.53 25.65
#